data_AF-A0AA95HZL7-F1
#
_entry.id   AF-A0AA95HZL7-F1
#
_cell.length_a   1.000
_cell.length_b   1.000
_cell.length_c   1.000
_cell.angle_alpha   90.00
_cell.angle_beta   90.00
_cell.angle_gamma   90.00
#
_symmetry.space_group_name_H-M   'P 1'
#
loop_
_entity.id
_entity.type
_entity.pdbx_description
1 polymer ?
#
loop_
_entity_poly.entity_id
_entity_poly.type
_entity_poly.pdbx_seq_one_letter_code
_entity_poly.pdbx_strand_id
1 'polypeptide(L)'
;MTNNKKTAQYLNDIQNLSVAERELDHFIATLRRTQLKYRNSMERLYSWKAGEATDRVSQWSEGFFMELSKRIHRLEDKRYDIIQTRKRLDSLMRAEINSGPKW
;
A
#
# COMPACT_ATOMS: atom_id res chain seq x y z
N MET A 1 -26.49 16.18 -21.98
CA MET A 1 -26.12 14.75 -22.06
C MET A 1 -24.66 14.46 -21.67
N THR A 2 -23.71 15.37 -21.87
CA THR A 2 -22.26 15.18 -21.59
C THR A 2 -21.88 15.11 -20.11
N ASN A 3 -22.57 15.85 -19.24
CA ASN A 3 -22.29 15.89 -17.79
C ASN A 3 -22.51 14.52 -17.12
N ASN A 4 -23.54 13.77 -17.55
CA ASN A 4 -23.86 12.45 -16.99
C ASN A 4 -22.79 11.37 -17.29
N LYS A 5 -22.14 11.45 -18.47
CA LYS A 5 -21.07 10.51 -18.85
C LYS A 5 -19.79 10.73 -18.04
N LYS A 6 -19.42 11.98 -17.77
CA LYS A 6 -18.24 12.32 -16.95
C LYS A 6 -18.41 11.91 -15.49
N THR A 7 -19.58 12.19 -14.91
CA THR A 7 -19.90 11.79 -13.54
C THR A 7 -19.89 10.27 -13.38
N ALA A 8 -20.42 9.52 -14.36
CA ALA A 8 -20.34 8.05 -14.36
C ALA A 8 -18.88 7.53 -14.44
N GLN A 9 -18.04 8.17 -15.25
CA GLN A 9 -16.61 7.82 -15.32
C GLN A 9 -15.90 8.07 -13.98
N TYR A 10 -16.12 9.23 -13.36
CA TYR A 10 -15.54 9.53 -12.05
C TYR A 10 -15.96 8.51 -10.99
N LEU A 11 -17.24 8.15 -10.94
CA LEU A 11 -17.73 7.13 -10.02
C LEU A 11 -17.03 5.77 -10.23
N ASN A 12 -16.86 5.35 -11.49
CA ASN A 12 -16.16 4.11 -11.82
C ASN A 12 -14.70 4.16 -11.37
N ASP A 13 -13.99 5.25 -11.68
CA ASP A 13 -12.58 5.42 -11.31
C ASP A 13 -12.39 5.46 -9.80
N ILE A 14 -13.27 6.16 -9.06
CA ILE A 14 -13.28 6.17 -7.59
C ILE A 14 -13.48 4.76 -7.03
N GLN A 15 -14.43 4.00 -7.58
CA GLN A 15 -14.70 2.65 -7.14
C GLN A 15 -13.51 1.71 -7.40
N ASN A 16 -12.89 1.79 -8.57
CA ASN A 16 -11.69 1.03 -8.90
C ASN A 16 -10.53 1.37 -7.97
N LEU A 17 -10.29 2.66 -7.70
CA LEU A 17 -9.27 3.10 -6.76
C LEU A 17 -9.56 2.63 -5.32
N SER A 18 -10.83 2.60 -4.89
CA SER A 18 -11.22 2.06 -3.58
C SER A 18 -11.03 0.54 -3.47
N VAL A 19 -11.12 -0.20 -4.57
CA VAL A 19 -10.78 -1.64 -4.59
C VAL A 19 -9.26 -1.80 -4.49
N ALA A 20 -8.50 -1.09 -5.33
CA ALA A 20 -7.05 -1.12 -5.32
C ALA A 20 -6.45 -0.70 -3.96
N GLU A 21 -7.01 0.33 -3.31
CA GLU A 21 -6.63 0.77 -1.95
C GLU A 21 -6.75 -0.38 -0.94
N ARG A 22 -7.89 -1.09 -0.95
CA ARG A 22 -8.16 -2.21 -0.03
C ARG A 22 -7.25 -3.41 -0.27
N GLU A 23 -7.03 -3.76 -1.54
CA GLU A 23 -6.13 -4.86 -1.90
C GLU A 23 -4.69 -4.55 -1.48
N LEU A 24 -4.24 -3.32 -1.73
CA LEU A 24 -2.91 -2.87 -1.33
C LEU A 24 -2.75 -2.83 0.20
N ASP A 25 -3.78 -2.40 0.93
CA ASP A 25 -3.83 -2.46 2.39
C ASP A 25 -3.66 -3.88 2.92
N HIS A 26 -4.43 -4.82 2.35
CA HIS A 26 -4.36 -6.22 2.71
C HIS A 26 -2.95 -6.80 2.44
N PHE A 27 -2.37 -6.45 1.30
CA PHE A 27 -1.05 -6.91 0.89
C PHE A 27 0.05 -6.37 1.81
N ILE A 28 0.05 -5.06 2.11
CA ILE A 28 1.00 -4.43 3.04
C ILE A 28 0.90 -5.05 4.43
N ALA A 29 -0.31 -5.23 4.95
CA ALA A 29 -0.53 -5.87 6.25
C ALA A 29 0.02 -7.31 6.29
N THR A 30 -0.15 -8.05 5.20
CA THR A 30 0.39 -9.41 5.06
C THR A 30 1.91 -9.42 4.99
N LEU A 31 2.52 -8.53 4.22
CA LEU A 31 3.98 -8.39 4.18
C LEU A 31 4.56 -8.07 5.55
N ARG A 32 3.97 -7.13 6.30
CA ARG A 32 4.41 -6.78 7.67
C ARG A 32 4.30 -7.96 8.63
N ARG A 33 3.20 -8.72 8.57
CA ARG A 33 3.04 -9.93 9.39
C ARG A 33 4.09 -10.99 9.05
N THR A 34 4.36 -11.21 7.77
CA THR A 34 5.39 -12.16 7.32
C THR A 34 6.79 -11.70 7.73
N GLN A 35 7.10 -10.41 7.60
CA GLN A 35 8.36 -9.82 8.06
C GLN A 35 8.58 -10.07 9.56
N LEU A 36 7.56 -9.83 10.38
CA LEU A 36 7.64 -10.06 11.83
C LEU A 36 7.85 -11.55 12.15
N LYS A 37 7.10 -12.46 11.50
CA LYS A 37 7.28 -13.90 11.68
C LYS A 37 8.71 -14.34 11.36
N TYR A 38 9.24 -13.87 10.23
CA TYR A 38 10.60 -14.20 9.80
C TYR A 38 11.66 -13.65 10.77
N ARG A 39 11.49 -12.42 11.28
CA ARG A 39 12.35 -11.84 12.31
C ARG A 39 12.39 -12.69 13.58
N ASN A 40 11.23 -13.07 14.09
CA ASN A 40 11.13 -13.92 15.28
C ASN A 40 11.78 -15.30 15.06
N SER A 41 11.62 -15.89 13.88
CA SER A 41 12.27 -17.16 13.52
C SER A 41 13.79 -17.02 13.45
N MET A 42 14.30 -15.92 12.91
CA MET A 42 15.74 -15.67 12.84
C MET A 42 16.36 -15.40 14.20
N GLU A 43 15.71 -14.60 15.05
CA GLU A 43 16.15 -14.38 16.44
C GLU A 43 16.25 -15.69 17.23
N ARG A 44 15.30 -16.62 17.02
CA ARG A 44 15.38 -17.98 17.59
C ARG A 44 16.52 -18.81 17.02
N LEU A 45 16.81 -18.68 15.73
CA LEU A 45 17.92 -19.41 15.11
C LEU A 45 19.27 -18.89 15.62
N TYR A 46 19.39 -17.57 15.82
CA TYR A 46 20.59 -16.95 16.38
C TYR A 46 20.85 -17.33 17.83
N SER A 47 19.80 -17.51 18.63
CA SER A 47 19.98 -17.97 20.02
C SER A 47 20.47 -19.42 20.11
N TRP A 48 20.34 -20.22 19.05
CA TRP A 48 20.73 -21.64 19.02
C TRP A 48 22.12 -21.90 18.42
N LYS A 49 22.71 -20.95 17.67
CA LYS A 49 24.02 -21.12 17.04
C LYS A 49 25.03 -20.13 17.61
N ALA A 50 26.20 -20.61 18.04
CA ALA A 50 27.33 -19.78 18.46
C ALA A 50 28.44 -19.77 17.40
N GLY A 51 29.12 -18.63 17.21
CA GLY A 51 30.30 -18.48 16.33
C GLY A 51 30.05 -17.75 15.01
N GLU A 52 31.06 -17.73 14.13
CA GLU A 52 31.08 -16.94 12.88
C GLU A 52 29.91 -17.23 11.90
N ALA A 53 29.33 -18.43 11.97
CA ALA A 53 28.16 -18.78 11.16
C ALA A 53 26.92 -17.98 11.56
N THR A 54 26.81 -17.60 12.83
CA THR A 54 25.72 -16.77 13.36
C THR A 54 25.84 -15.34 12.84
N ASP A 55 27.06 -14.79 12.78
CA ASP A 55 27.32 -13.42 12.32
C ASP A 55 26.97 -13.24 10.84
N ARG A 56 27.37 -14.18 9.97
CA ARG A 56 27.03 -14.12 8.53
C ARG A 56 25.53 -14.23 8.27
N VAL A 57 24.83 -15.11 8.97
CA VAL A 57 23.37 -15.28 8.81
C VAL A 57 22.66 -14.03 9.35
N SER A 58 23.13 -13.46 10.45
CA SER A 58 22.63 -12.19 11.03
C SER A 58 22.71 -11.06 10.03
N GLN A 59 23.90 -10.79 9.47
CA GLN A 59 24.12 -9.74 8.47
C GLN A 59 23.25 -9.95 7.22
N TRP A 60 23.17 -11.17 6.71
CA TRP A 60 22.33 -11.47 5.54
C TRP A 60 20.85 -11.21 5.81
N SER A 61 20.37 -11.63 6.99
CA SER A 61 18.98 -11.39 7.39
C SER A 61 18.68 -9.90 7.55
N GLU A 62 19.60 -9.12 8.09
CA GLU A 62 19.44 -7.68 8.27
C GLU A 62 19.37 -6.95 6.93
N GLY A 63 20.22 -7.33 5.97
CA GLY A 63 20.16 -6.83 4.60
C GLY A 63 18.81 -7.15 3.93
N PHE A 64 18.32 -8.38 4.09
CA PHE A 64 16.99 -8.77 3.61
C PHE A 64 15.86 -7.97 4.27
N PHE A 65 15.91 -7.77 5.59
CA PHE A 65 14.92 -6.98 6.33
C PHE A 65 14.90 -5.53 5.89
N MET A 66 16.07 -4.92 5.69
CA MET A 66 16.16 -3.55 5.19
C MET A 66 15.52 -3.42 3.80
N GLU A 67 15.84 -4.33 2.88
CA GLU A 67 15.27 -4.30 1.52
C GLU A 67 13.76 -4.54 1.53
N LEU A 68 13.28 -5.48 2.35
CA LEU A 68 11.84 -5.71 2.51
C LEU A 68 11.13 -4.49 3.09
N SER A 69 11.69 -3.85 4.13
CA SER A 69 11.15 -2.61 4.70
C SER A 69 11.07 -1.49 3.66
N LYS A 70 12.11 -1.30 2.83
CA LYS A 70 12.10 -0.31 1.75
C LYS A 70 10.98 -0.58 0.74
N ARG A 71 10.77 -1.85 0.37
CA ARG A 71 9.69 -2.24 -0.55
C ARG A 71 8.31 -2.01 0.05
N ILE A 72 8.11 -2.37 1.32
CA ILE A 72 6.87 -2.07 2.04
C ILE A 72 6.60 -0.57 2.06
N HIS A 73 7.62 0.25 2.36
CA HIS A 73 7.47 1.70 2.38
C HIS A 73 7.06 2.27 1.02
N ARG A 74 7.67 1.80 -0.09
CA ARG A 74 7.26 2.20 -1.44
C ARG A 74 5.80 1.84 -1.76
N LEU A 75 5.31 0.72 -1.23
CA LEU A 75 3.90 0.34 -1.37
C LEU A 75 2.99 1.26 -0.55
N GLU A 76 3.41 1.69 0.64
CA GLU A 76 2.71 2.68 1.44
C GLU A 76 2.64 4.05 0.76
N ASP A 77 3.72 4.47 0.08
CA ASP A 77 3.71 5.69 -0.74
C ASP A 77 2.70 5.58 -1.89
N LYS A 78 2.66 4.44 -2.59
CA LYS A 78 1.68 4.20 -3.66
C LYS A 78 0.25 4.17 -3.15
N ARG A 79 0.05 3.62 -1.95
CA ARG A 79 -1.24 3.68 -1.26
C ARG A 79 -1.66 5.12 -0.99
N TYR A 80 -0.73 5.95 -0.52
CA TYR A 80 -0.99 7.37 -0.31
C TYR A 80 -1.38 8.07 -1.63
N ASP A 81 -0.66 7.82 -2.72
CA ASP A 81 -0.97 8.35 -4.06
C ASP A 81 -2.40 8.00 -4.50
N ILE A 82 -2.83 6.75 -4.29
CA ILE A 82 -4.19 6.27 -4.58
C ILE A 82 -5.23 7.05 -3.78
N ILE A 83 -5.01 7.23 -2.47
CA ILE A 83 -5.93 7.95 -1.58
C ILE A 83 -6.07 9.41 -2.04
N GLN A 84 -4.97 10.08 -2.36
CA GLN A 84 -5.00 11.48 -2.81
C GLN A 84 -5.71 11.61 -4.17
N THR A 85 -5.44 10.68 -5.08
CA THR A 85 -6.10 10.66 -6.40
C THR A 85 -7.60 10.46 -6.24
N ARG A 86 -8.03 9.52 -5.39
CA ARG A 86 -9.45 9.28 -5.10
C ARG A 86 -10.14 10.52 -4.54
N LYS A 87 -9.54 11.18 -3.53
CA LYS A 87 -10.07 12.43 -2.96
C LYS A 87 -10.20 13.53 -4.01
N ARG A 88 -9.24 13.63 -4.93
CA ARG A 88 -9.29 14.59 -6.03
C ARG A 88 -10.44 14.28 -7.00
N LEU A 89 -10.63 13.02 -7.37
CA LEU A 89 -11.75 12.62 -8.24
C LEU A 89 -13.10 12.86 -7.57
N ASP A 90 -13.24 12.57 -6.27
CA ASP A 90 -14.44 12.90 -5.49
C ASP A 90 -14.76 14.40 -5.54
N SER A 91 -13.74 15.25 -5.41
CA SER A 91 -13.90 16.71 -5.49
C SER A 91 -14.32 17.16 -6.89
N LEU A 92 -13.71 16.62 -7.95
CA LEU A 92 -14.06 16.92 -9.34
C LEU A 92 -15.49 16.48 -9.67
N MET A 93 -15.88 15.28 -9.23
CA MET A 93 -17.23 14.77 -9.42
C MET A 93 -18.27 15.69 -8.76
N ARG A 94 -18.03 16.14 -7.52
CA ARG A 94 -18.91 17.10 -6.84
C ARG A 94 -19.00 18.44 -7.58
N ALA A 95 -17.89 18.94 -8.11
CA ALA A 95 -17.88 20.17 -8.90
C ALA A 95 -18.66 20.04 -10.21
N GLU A 96 -18.54 18.91 -10.90
CA GLU A 96 -19.29 18.62 -12.14
C GLU A 96 -20.80 18.49 -11.88
N ILE A 97 -21.20 17.89 -10.75
CA ILE A 97 -22.61 17.82 -10.31
C ILE A 97 -23.14 19.23 -9.99
N ASN A 98 -22.38 20.05 -9.26
CA ASN A 98 -22.79 21.37 -8.80
C ASN A 98 -22.76 22.46 -9.90
N SER A 99 -22.12 22.18 -11.04
CA SER A 99 -22.05 23.07 -12.20
C SER A 99 -23.16 22.81 -13.25
N GLY A 100 -24.07 21.88 -12.97
CA GLY A 100 -25.31 21.71 -13.75
C GLY A 100 -26.20 22.97 -13.71
N PRO A 101 -27.14 23.13 -14.67
CA PRO A 101 -27.96 24.34 -14.77
C PRO A 101 -28.73 24.56 -13.47
N LYS A 102 -28.49 25.72 -12.83
CA LYS A 102 -29.32 26.21 -11.74
C LYS A 102 -30.57 26.81 -12.37
N TRP A 103 -31.71 26.19 -12.12
CA TRP A 103 -33.02 26.75 -12.42
C TRP A 103 -33.33 27.89 -11.45
#